data_AF-A0AAJ0GVB0-F1
#
_entry.id   AF-A0AAJ0GVB0-F1
#
_cell.length_a   1.000
_cell.length_b   1.000
_cell.length_c   1.000
_cell.angle_alpha   90.00
_cell.angle_beta   90.00
_cell.angle_gamma   90.00
#
_symmetry.space_group_name_H-M   'P 1'
#
loop_
_entity.id
_entity.type
_entity.pdbx_description
1 polymer ?
#
loop_
_entity_poly.entity_id
_entity_poly.type
_entity_poly.pdbx_seq_one_letter_code
_entity_poly.pdbx_strand_id
1 'polypeptide(L)'
;MRGSLPRRLRSPRLPVPVLRCAFSSAALAHPIPESTPEAEPSKPPTQQQQQSPPVNQNAASPDSETTTTTAHTTSPPINPPLIYPSAPSPHHTDLPTFLAYAERTNLDPSSTVYVGTHFEYTVSDTLARFGLHLRRVGGVSDCGIDLLGTWSVPSYPRRARPLRVLAQCKAVQRPGPHLVRELEGAFVGAPAGWRGPVGVVGLLVTEKPATKGIRDALGRSTWPMGFVACSREGRVQQFLWNQRAREEGLEELGVTARHVNGDGEGEPETELVLTWRGKTLPFGSRGETGS
;
A
#
# COMPACT_ATOMS: atom_id res chain seq x y z
N MET A 1 2.76 68.38 34.17
CA MET A 1 3.96 67.99 33.37
C MET A 1 3.70 66.60 32.78
N ARG A 2 3.88 66.46 31.45
CA ARG A 2 4.31 65.31 30.61
C ARG A 2 4.13 63.88 31.18
N GLY A 3 3.67 62.85 30.45
CA GLY A 3 3.55 62.63 29.01
C GLY A 3 2.79 61.31 28.71
N SER A 4 2.22 61.19 27.50
CA SER A 4 2.68 60.35 26.39
C SER A 4 2.10 58.91 26.38
N LEU A 5 1.06 58.71 25.57
CA LEU A 5 0.58 57.40 25.11
C LEU A 5 1.20 57.09 23.74
N PRO A 6 1.76 55.88 23.50
CA PRO A 6 2.18 55.50 22.16
C PRO A 6 1.00 54.91 21.35
N ARG A 7 0.84 55.46 20.14
CA ARG A 7 0.03 54.94 19.02
C ARG A 7 0.43 53.49 18.68
N ARG A 8 -0.55 52.58 18.61
CA ARG A 8 -0.37 51.28 17.94
C ARG A 8 -0.43 51.48 16.43
N LEU A 9 0.70 51.24 15.76
CA LEU A 9 0.80 51.13 14.30
C LEU A 9 0.14 49.83 13.83
N ARG A 10 -0.82 49.93 12.90
CA ARG A 10 -1.34 48.79 12.15
C ARG A 10 -0.37 48.47 11.02
N SER A 11 0.14 47.24 11.00
CA SER A 11 0.92 46.71 9.88
C SER A 11 0.01 46.42 8.68
N PRO A 12 0.42 46.76 7.44
CA PRO A 12 -0.34 46.42 6.23
C PRO A 12 -0.19 44.92 5.91
N ARG A 13 -1.30 44.27 5.57
CA ARG A 13 -1.32 42.90 5.04
C ARG A 13 -0.79 42.90 3.61
N LEU A 14 0.27 42.13 3.34
CA LEU A 14 0.74 41.85 1.99
C LEU A 14 -0.13 40.78 1.33
N PRO A 15 -0.43 40.88 0.02
CA PRO A 15 -1.21 39.88 -0.69
C PRO A 15 -0.37 38.64 -1.03
N VAL A 16 -0.98 37.47 -0.86
CA VAL A 16 -0.41 36.16 -1.22
C VAL A 16 -0.49 35.98 -2.75
N PRO A 17 0.60 35.64 -3.46
CA PRO A 17 0.55 35.44 -4.90
C PRO A 17 -0.11 34.10 -5.27
N VAL A 18 -1.12 34.17 -6.13
CA VAL A 18 -1.74 33.03 -6.80
C VAL A 18 -0.80 32.58 -7.94
N LEU A 19 -0.09 31.47 -7.76
CA LEU A 19 0.67 30.85 -8.85
C LEU A 19 -0.28 30.14 -9.83
N ARG A 20 -0.48 30.75 -10.99
CA ARG A 20 -1.01 30.09 -12.19
C ARG A 20 0.15 29.43 -12.95
N CYS A 21 0.17 28.11 -13.04
CA CYS A 21 1.06 27.40 -13.97
C CYS A 21 0.44 27.42 -15.37
N ALA A 22 1.08 28.12 -16.29
CA ALA A 22 0.85 27.98 -17.73
C ALA A 22 1.73 26.83 -18.25
N PHE A 23 1.12 25.90 -19.00
CA PHE A 23 1.82 24.87 -19.76
C PHE A 23 2.30 25.48 -21.08
N SER A 24 3.60 25.36 -21.38
CA SER A 24 4.15 25.61 -22.71
C SER A 24 4.53 24.28 -23.34
N SER A 25 3.95 24.04 -24.51
CA SER A 25 4.16 22.86 -25.34
C SER A 25 5.19 23.19 -26.42
N ALA A 26 6.23 22.38 -26.54
CA ALA A 26 7.10 22.39 -27.72
C ALA A 26 7.67 20.99 -27.95
N ALA A 27 7.22 20.36 -29.03
CA ALA A 27 7.78 19.18 -29.66
C ALA A 27 8.98 19.57 -30.54
N LEU A 28 9.91 18.63 -30.75
CA LEU A 28 10.76 18.39 -31.95
C LEU A 28 11.76 17.27 -31.56
N ALA A 29 11.58 16.04 -32.03
CA ALA A 29 12.11 15.45 -33.29
C ALA A 29 13.51 14.81 -33.14
N HIS A 30 13.61 13.53 -33.50
CA HIS A 30 14.79 12.66 -33.52
C HIS A 30 15.82 13.05 -34.61
N PRO A 31 17.06 12.51 -34.57
CA PRO A 31 17.33 11.29 -35.34
C PRO A 31 18.31 10.26 -34.71
N ILE A 32 18.22 9.04 -35.26
CA ILE A 32 18.99 7.80 -35.04
C ILE A 32 20.31 7.83 -35.85
N PRO A 33 21.35 7.09 -35.44
CA PRO A 33 22.02 6.12 -36.34
C PRO A 33 22.26 4.78 -35.61
N GLU A 34 21.77 3.62 -36.06
CA GLU A 34 22.25 2.73 -37.13
C GLU A 34 23.73 2.31 -37.01
N SER A 35 23.96 1.09 -36.50
CA SER A 35 25.21 0.34 -36.70
C SER A 35 24.92 -1.18 -36.77
N THR A 36 25.38 -1.75 -37.88
CA THR A 36 25.31 -3.09 -38.47
C THR A 36 25.80 -4.24 -37.56
N PRO A 37 25.34 -5.49 -37.76
CA PRO A 37 25.72 -6.64 -36.92
C PRO A 37 26.99 -7.35 -37.42
N GLU A 38 27.83 -7.79 -36.47
CA GLU A 38 28.91 -8.75 -36.71
C GLU A 38 28.41 -10.20 -36.61
N ALA A 39 28.91 -11.02 -37.54
CA ALA A 39 28.60 -12.43 -37.70
C ALA A 39 29.67 -13.30 -37.02
N GLU A 40 29.25 -14.42 -36.41
CA GLU A 40 30.11 -15.58 -36.14
C GLU A 40 29.33 -16.91 -36.27
N PRO A 41 30.02 -18.04 -36.51
CA PRO A 41 29.54 -19.08 -37.42
C PRO A 41 28.88 -20.30 -36.78
N SER A 42 28.07 -20.94 -37.62
CA SER A 42 27.32 -22.19 -37.47
C SER A 42 28.14 -23.48 -37.22
N LYS A 43 27.57 -24.43 -36.46
CA LYS A 43 27.52 -25.91 -36.70
C LYS A 43 26.70 -26.66 -35.61
N PRO A 44 26.25 -27.94 -35.80
CA PRO A 44 24.93 -28.39 -36.27
C PRO A 44 24.07 -29.13 -35.19
N PRO A 45 22.83 -29.59 -35.50
CA PRO A 45 21.82 -29.91 -34.49
C PRO A 45 21.80 -31.39 -34.05
N THR A 46 21.51 -31.61 -32.76
CA THR A 46 21.14 -32.93 -32.22
C THR A 46 19.63 -32.99 -32.01
N GLN A 47 18.98 -33.88 -32.75
CA GLN A 47 17.59 -34.27 -32.58
C GLN A 47 17.43 -35.06 -31.27
N GLN A 48 16.49 -34.66 -30.40
CA GLN A 48 15.87 -35.59 -29.46
C GLN A 48 14.35 -35.48 -29.54
N GLN A 49 13.77 -36.67 -29.60
CA GLN A 49 12.44 -37.01 -30.09
C GLN A 49 11.35 -36.59 -29.11
N GLN A 50 10.30 -35.99 -29.67
CA GLN A 50 8.97 -35.99 -29.08
C GLN A 50 8.41 -37.42 -29.16
N GLN A 51 8.08 -38.00 -28.01
CA GLN A 51 7.24 -39.19 -27.93
C GLN A 51 5.99 -38.86 -27.11
N SER A 52 4.86 -38.81 -27.80
CA SER A 52 3.51 -38.81 -27.24
C SER A 52 3.09 -40.26 -26.95
N PRO A 53 2.37 -40.56 -25.86
CA PRO A 53 1.85 -41.90 -25.62
C PRO A 53 0.57 -42.17 -26.46
N PRO A 54 0.23 -43.45 -26.70
CA PRO A 54 -0.70 -43.87 -27.75
C PRO A 54 -2.18 -43.79 -27.36
N VAL A 55 -3.00 -43.53 -28.38
CA VAL A 55 -4.45 -43.72 -28.43
C VAL A 55 -4.77 -45.21 -28.31
N ASN A 56 -5.58 -45.60 -27.33
CA ASN A 56 -6.12 -46.95 -27.23
C ASN A 56 -7.62 -46.91 -27.52
N GLN A 57 -8.02 -47.54 -28.64
CA GLN A 57 -9.41 -47.79 -29.01
C GLN A 57 -9.77 -49.19 -28.52
N ASN A 58 -10.78 -49.31 -27.67
CA ASN A 58 -11.56 -50.54 -27.54
C ASN A 58 -12.98 -50.18 -27.09
N ALA A 59 -13.93 -50.53 -27.95
CA ALA A 59 -15.35 -50.51 -27.71
C ALA A 59 -15.79 -51.84 -27.10
N ALA A 60 -16.65 -51.81 -26.09
CA ALA A 60 -17.74 -52.76 -25.86
C ALA A 60 -18.53 -52.36 -24.59
N SER A 61 -19.83 -52.09 -24.76
CA SER A 61 -20.85 -52.12 -23.69
C SER A 61 -21.16 -53.57 -23.30
N PRO A 62 -21.71 -53.82 -22.09
CA PRO A 62 -23.17 -53.87 -21.98
C PRO A 62 -23.75 -53.29 -20.67
N ASP A 63 -25.08 -53.22 -20.68
CA ASP A 63 -26.02 -52.56 -19.77
C ASP A 63 -25.98 -52.96 -18.29
N SER A 64 -26.27 -52.00 -17.39
CA SER A 64 -27.43 -52.05 -16.45
C SER A 64 -27.41 -50.96 -15.38
N GLU A 65 -28.55 -50.27 -15.27
CA GLU A 65 -29.24 -49.78 -14.07
C GLU A 65 -28.56 -48.81 -13.06
N THR A 66 -29.10 -47.58 -13.10
CA THR A 66 -29.64 -46.84 -11.95
C THR A 66 -28.75 -46.61 -10.73
N THR A 67 -28.06 -45.46 -10.69
CA THR A 67 -28.03 -44.62 -9.47
C THR A 67 -27.89 -43.16 -9.88
N THR A 68 -28.99 -42.41 -9.79
CA THR A 68 -29.00 -40.95 -9.94
C THR A 68 -28.33 -40.33 -8.72
N THR A 69 -27.00 -40.34 -8.68
CA THR A 69 -26.22 -39.50 -7.77
C THR A 69 -26.27 -38.09 -8.33
N THR A 70 -27.13 -37.25 -7.77
CA THR A 70 -27.11 -35.79 -7.98
C THR A 70 -25.72 -35.26 -7.61
N ALA A 71 -24.86 -35.15 -8.61
CA ALA A 71 -23.64 -34.39 -8.55
C ALA A 71 -24.03 -32.93 -8.31
N HIS A 72 -24.01 -32.50 -7.05
CA HIS A 72 -23.97 -31.09 -6.72
C HIS A 72 -22.68 -30.52 -7.30
N THR A 73 -22.77 -29.98 -8.52
CA THR A 73 -21.79 -29.04 -9.06
C THR A 73 -21.90 -27.77 -8.21
N THR A 74 -21.29 -27.81 -7.03
CA THR A 74 -21.09 -26.62 -6.21
C THR A 74 -20.13 -25.74 -6.99
N SER A 75 -20.67 -24.69 -7.60
CA SER A 75 -19.89 -23.65 -8.25
C SER A 75 -18.81 -23.18 -7.26
N PRO A 76 -17.56 -22.98 -7.68
CA PRO A 76 -16.53 -22.49 -6.77
C PRO A 76 -17.01 -21.18 -6.12
N PRO A 77 -16.73 -20.96 -4.83
CA PRO A 77 -17.20 -19.77 -4.14
C PRO A 77 -16.76 -18.54 -4.91
N ILE A 78 -17.69 -17.61 -5.12
CA ILE A 78 -17.49 -16.36 -5.85
C ILE A 78 -16.27 -15.59 -5.30
N ASN A 79 -15.90 -15.81 -4.03
CA ASN A 79 -14.68 -15.34 -3.39
C ASN A 79 -13.98 -16.50 -2.65
N PRO A 80 -12.90 -17.10 -3.18
CA PRO A 80 -12.08 -17.98 -2.37
C PRO A 80 -11.48 -17.17 -1.20
N PRO A 81 -11.39 -17.76 0.01
CA PRO A 81 -10.80 -17.10 1.16
C PRO A 81 -9.33 -16.73 0.85
N LEU A 82 -8.92 -15.55 1.33
CA LEU A 82 -7.53 -15.12 1.19
C LEU A 82 -6.63 -15.98 2.07
N ILE A 83 -5.59 -16.57 1.47
CA ILE A 83 -4.59 -17.36 2.17
C ILE A 83 -3.43 -16.43 2.50
N TYR A 84 -3.24 -16.15 3.78
CA TYR A 84 -2.09 -15.37 4.26
C TYR A 84 -0.88 -16.28 4.47
N PRO A 85 0.34 -15.76 4.27
CA PRO A 85 1.55 -16.40 4.78
C PRO A 85 1.43 -16.71 6.29
N SER A 86 2.22 -17.69 6.75
CA SER A 86 2.32 -18.00 8.18
C SER A 86 2.73 -16.76 8.97
N ALA A 87 2.22 -16.64 10.20
CA ALA A 87 2.60 -15.55 11.08
C ALA A 87 4.14 -15.54 11.27
N PRO A 88 4.78 -14.37 11.19
CA PRO A 88 6.24 -14.27 11.27
C PRO A 88 6.78 -14.54 12.69
N SER A 89 5.92 -14.53 13.70
CA SER A 89 6.25 -14.81 15.10
C SER A 89 5.09 -15.53 15.79
N PRO A 90 5.35 -16.56 16.62
CA PRO A 90 4.33 -17.19 17.44
C PRO A 90 4.08 -16.42 18.76
N HIS A 91 4.84 -15.36 19.05
CA HIS A 91 4.83 -14.70 20.36
C HIS A 91 4.03 -13.41 20.41
N HIS A 92 3.76 -12.79 19.26
CA HIS A 92 3.04 -11.53 19.16
C HIS A 92 2.31 -11.42 17.83
N THR A 93 1.15 -10.79 17.87
CA THR A 93 0.27 -10.62 16.71
C THR A 93 -0.23 -9.20 16.55
N ASP A 94 0.03 -8.34 17.53
CA ASP A 94 -0.35 -6.94 17.59
C ASP A 94 0.68 -6.13 18.41
N LEU A 95 0.49 -4.81 18.48
CA LEU A 95 1.41 -3.94 19.22
C LEU A 95 1.48 -4.28 20.72
N PRO A 96 0.36 -4.46 21.46
CA PRO A 96 0.42 -4.81 22.88
C PRO A 96 1.17 -6.11 23.17
N THR A 97 0.89 -7.18 22.42
CA THR A 97 1.58 -8.48 22.60
C THR A 97 3.05 -8.39 22.22
N PHE A 98 3.41 -7.56 21.24
CA PHE A 98 4.80 -7.31 20.89
C PHE A 98 5.56 -6.56 21.99
N LEU A 99 4.96 -5.53 22.58
CA LEU A 99 5.57 -4.78 23.69
C LEU A 99 5.80 -5.69 24.91
N ALA A 100 4.80 -6.51 25.27
CA ALA A 100 4.94 -7.47 26.36
C ALA A 100 6.01 -8.54 26.07
N TYR A 101 6.13 -8.98 24.82
CA TYR A 101 7.22 -9.86 24.39
C TYR A 101 8.58 -9.19 24.54
N ALA A 102 8.73 -7.97 24.02
CA ALA A 102 9.97 -7.21 24.05
C ALA A 102 10.45 -6.96 25.49
N GLU A 103 9.54 -6.61 26.41
CA GLU A 103 9.84 -6.45 27.83
C GLU A 103 10.30 -7.77 28.45
N ARG A 104 9.54 -8.86 28.26
CA ARG A 104 9.86 -10.18 28.82
C ARG A 104 11.19 -10.74 28.34
N THR A 105 11.57 -10.49 27.09
CA THR A 105 12.84 -10.96 26.53
C THR A 105 13.96 -9.93 26.62
N ASN A 106 13.70 -8.76 27.21
CA ASN A 106 14.64 -7.63 27.30
C ASN A 106 15.21 -7.22 25.93
N LEU A 107 14.33 -7.16 24.92
CA LEU A 107 14.68 -6.77 23.56
C LEU A 107 15.04 -5.28 23.53
N ASP A 108 16.24 -4.96 23.04
CA ASP A 108 16.74 -3.58 22.97
C ASP A 108 15.82 -2.69 22.12
N PRO A 109 15.21 -1.63 22.69
CA PRO A 109 14.36 -0.69 21.97
C PRO A 109 15.05 0.08 20.83
N SER A 110 16.38 0.12 20.82
CA SER A 110 17.17 0.74 19.76
C SER A 110 17.53 -0.22 18.61
N SER A 111 17.28 -1.52 18.79
CA SER A 111 17.55 -2.53 17.77
C SER A 111 16.66 -2.36 16.53
N THR A 112 17.19 -2.72 15.38
CA THR A 112 16.45 -2.67 14.11
C THR A 112 15.21 -3.56 14.13
N VAL A 113 15.28 -4.71 14.80
CA VAL A 113 14.15 -5.63 14.99
C VAL A 113 13.05 -4.95 15.80
N TYR A 114 13.38 -4.33 16.93
CA TYR A 114 12.39 -3.63 17.74
C TYR A 114 11.75 -2.47 16.96
N VAL A 115 12.59 -1.60 16.39
CA VAL A 115 12.14 -0.40 15.67
C VAL A 115 11.26 -0.78 14.48
N GLY A 116 11.66 -1.76 13.68
CA GLY A 116 10.89 -2.24 12.54
C GLY A 116 9.56 -2.86 12.96
N THR A 117 9.59 -3.83 13.87
CA THR A 117 8.39 -4.56 14.31
C THR A 117 7.37 -3.62 14.99
N HIS A 118 7.86 -2.71 15.85
CA HIS A 118 7.01 -1.68 16.45
C HIS A 118 6.36 -0.80 15.39
N PHE A 119 7.13 -0.34 14.41
CA PHE A 119 6.63 0.54 13.35
C PHE A 119 5.57 -0.17 12.50
N GLU A 120 5.81 -1.41 12.10
CA GLU A 120 4.85 -2.23 11.34
C GLU A 120 3.51 -2.39 12.08
N TYR A 121 3.54 -2.71 13.38
CA TYR A 121 2.30 -2.83 14.17
C TYR A 121 1.61 -1.49 14.37
N THR A 122 2.37 -0.42 14.59
CA THR A 122 1.82 0.94 14.69
C THR A 122 1.11 1.33 13.41
N VAL A 123 1.71 1.06 12.25
CA VAL A 123 1.11 1.33 10.93
C VAL A 123 -0.16 0.50 10.74
N SER A 124 -0.13 -0.78 11.08
CA SER A 124 -1.29 -1.66 10.98
C SER A 124 -2.48 -1.15 11.82
N ASP A 125 -2.24 -0.81 13.09
CA ASP A 125 -3.26 -0.22 13.98
C ASP A 125 -3.77 1.12 13.46
N THR A 126 -2.84 1.99 13.04
CA THR A 126 -3.17 3.33 12.55
C THR A 126 -4.05 3.27 11.31
N LEU A 127 -3.69 2.44 10.32
CA LEU A 127 -4.42 2.33 9.06
C LEU A 127 -5.76 1.59 9.21
N ALA A 128 -5.98 0.84 10.29
CA ALA A 128 -7.29 0.26 10.59
C ALA A 128 -8.38 1.33 10.75
N ARG A 129 -8.03 2.51 11.27
CA ARG A 129 -8.93 3.68 11.39
C ARG A 129 -9.42 4.19 10.03
N PHE A 130 -8.71 3.84 8.96
CA PHE A 130 -8.96 4.19 7.57
C PHE A 130 -9.67 3.06 6.79
N GLY A 131 -10.06 1.97 7.48
CA GLY A 131 -10.70 0.80 6.91
C GLY A 131 -9.75 -0.24 6.33
N LEU A 132 -8.44 -0.10 6.56
CA LEU A 132 -7.44 -1.08 6.13
C LEU A 132 -7.28 -2.17 7.19
N HIS A 133 -7.66 -3.39 6.86
CA HIS A 133 -7.43 -4.56 7.71
C HIS A 133 -6.15 -5.24 7.27
N LEU A 134 -5.04 -4.86 7.90
CA LEU A 134 -3.70 -5.34 7.59
C LEU A 134 -3.21 -6.32 8.66
N ARG A 135 -2.42 -7.30 8.22
CA ARG A 135 -1.75 -8.30 9.04
C ARG A 135 -0.25 -8.23 8.76
N ARG A 136 0.54 -8.25 9.82
CA ARG A 136 2.00 -8.37 9.73
C ARG A 136 2.38 -9.73 9.14
N VAL A 137 3.17 -9.69 8.07
CA VAL A 137 3.77 -10.87 7.42
C VAL A 137 5.28 -10.73 7.24
N GLY A 138 5.84 -9.55 7.54
CA GLY A 138 7.27 -9.24 7.41
C GLY A 138 8.15 -10.16 8.24
N GLY A 139 9.18 -10.70 7.59
CA GLY A 139 10.02 -11.77 8.12
C GLY A 139 11.01 -12.31 7.07
N VAL A 140 11.59 -13.47 7.34
CA VAL A 140 12.53 -14.07 6.38
C VAL A 140 11.78 -14.45 5.10
N SER A 141 12.31 -14.02 3.94
CA SER A 141 11.77 -14.33 2.60
C SER A 141 10.40 -13.70 2.26
N ASP A 142 10.08 -12.54 2.82
CA ASP A 142 8.83 -11.81 2.60
C ASP A 142 8.74 -10.98 1.30
N CYS A 143 9.77 -11.06 0.44
CA CYS A 143 9.91 -10.25 -0.78
C CYS A 143 9.80 -8.73 -0.55
N GLY A 144 10.09 -8.27 0.68
CA GLY A 144 9.96 -6.86 1.07
C GLY A 144 8.53 -6.43 1.41
N ILE A 145 7.60 -7.37 1.64
CA ILE A 145 6.23 -7.09 2.07
C ILE A 145 6.13 -7.24 3.58
N ASP A 146 5.90 -6.15 4.28
CA ASP A 146 5.81 -6.16 5.75
C ASP A 146 4.38 -6.43 6.21
N LEU A 147 3.38 -5.89 5.51
CA LEU A 147 1.95 -6.07 5.81
C LEU A 147 1.15 -6.52 4.60
N LEU A 148 0.16 -7.38 4.82
CA LEU A 148 -0.82 -7.81 3.81
C LEU A 148 -2.23 -7.66 4.35
N GLY A 149 -3.18 -7.35 3.49
CA GLY A 149 -4.55 -7.24 3.93
C GLY A 149 -5.53 -6.80 2.87
N THR A 150 -6.62 -6.23 3.37
CA THR A 150 -7.70 -5.70 2.52
C THR A 150 -8.10 -4.32 2.96
N TRP A 151 -8.70 -3.58 2.03
CA TRP A 151 -9.21 -2.25 2.30
C TRP A 151 -10.63 -2.09 1.76
N SER A 152 -11.54 -1.85 2.69
CA SER A 152 -12.93 -1.51 2.42
C SER A 152 -13.03 0.01 2.29
N VAL A 153 -12.95 0.53 1.06
CA VAL A 153 -13.05 1.97 0.80
C VAL A 153 -14.50 2.42 1.09
N PRO A 154 -14.74 3.27 2.11
CA PRO A 154 -16.10 3.53 2.64
C PRO A 154 -17.11 4.12 1.67
N SER A 155 -16.68 4.66 0.52
CA SER A 155 -17.57 5.33 -0.44
C SER A 155 -17.43 4.80 -1.87
N TYR A 156 -16.86 3.60 -2.03
CA TYR A 156 -16.81 2.90 -3.30
C TYR A 156 -17.71 1.65 -3.32
N PRO A 157 -19.05 1.80 -3.27
CA PRO A 157 -19.99 0.66 -3.34
C PRO A 157 -20.01 -0.02 -4.71
N ARG A 158 -19.30 0.51 -5.72
CA ARG A 158 -19.22 -0.06 -7.08
C ARG A 158 -18.35 -1.29 -7.19
N ARG A 159 -17.42 -1.53 -6.25
CA ARG A 159 -16.76 -2.84 -6.15
C ARG A 159 -17.54 -3.69 -5.16
N ALA A 160 -17.97 -4.87 -5.63
CA ALA A 160 -18.49 -5.91 -4.76
C ALA A 160 -17.43 -6.49 -3.79
N ARG A 161 -16.15 -6.06 -3.89
CA ARG A 161 -15.02 -6.67 -3.18
C ARG A 161 -14.03 -5.60 -2.67
N PRO A 162 -13.51 -5.74 -1.44
CA PRO A 162 -12.42 -4.90 -0.93
C PRO A 162 -11.19 -4.92 -1.85
N LEU A 163 -10.43 -3.82 -1.88
CA LEU A 163 -9.11 -3.81 -2.49
C LEU A 163 -8.17 -4.68 -1.67
N ARG A 164 -7.26 -5.39 -2.34
CA ARG A 164 -6.17 -6.10 -1.69
C ARG A 164 -5.01 -5.14 -1.51
N VAL A 165 -4.37 -5.19 -0.34
CA VAL A 165 -3.29 -4.28 0.02
C VAL A 165 -2.05 -5.09 0.36
N LEU A 166 -0.93 -4.71 -0.23
CA LEU A 166 0.40 -5.05 0.24
C LEU A 166 1.09 -3.77 0.68
N ALA A 167 1.79 -3.79 1.81
CA ALA A 167 2.46 -2.62 2.31
C ALA A 167 3.89 -2.95 2.74
N GLN A 168 4.77 -1.99 2.47
CA GLN A 168 6.13 -1.99 2.92
C GLN A 168 6.30 -0.84 3.92
N CYS A 169 6.81 -1.14 5.11
CA CYS A 169 7.03 -0.22 6.21
C CYS A 169 8.53 0.04 6.38
N LYS A 170 8.97 1.29 6.25
CA LYS A 170 10.37 1.66 6.45
C LYS A 170 10.51 2.79 7.47
N ALA A 171 11.02 2.43 8.65
CA ALA A 171 11.40 3.37 9.70
C ALA A 171 12.76 4.03 9.38
N VAL A 172 12.77 4.91 8.37
CA VAL A 172 13.99 5.58 7.89
C VAL A 172 13.89 7.10 8.00
N GLN A 173 15.01 7.75 8.32
CA GLN A 173 15.06 9.21 8.46
C GLN A 173 15.05 9.96 7.12
N ARG A 174 15.50 9.32 6.03
CA ARG A 174 15.57 9.92 4.68
C ARG A 174 15.00 8.97 3.63
N PRO A 175 13.68 8.94 3.44
CA PRO A 175 13.07 8.09 2.41
C PRO A 175 13.49 8.55 1.01
N GLY A 176 13.99 7.60 0.21
CA GLY A 176 14.53 7.84 -1.13
C GLY A 176 13.82 7.03 -2.21
N PRO A 177 13.95 7.42 -3.49
CA PRO A 177 13.23 6.78 -4.61
C PRO A 177 13.51 5.29 -4.80
N HIS A 178 14.59 4.75 -4.21
CA HIS A 178 14.88 3.31 -4.25
C HIS A 178 13.80 2.49 -3.54
N LEU A 179 13.16 3.03 -2.49
CA LEU A 179 12.07 2.34 -1.77
C LEU A 179 10.85 2.08 -2.64
N VAL A 180 10.55 3.00 -3.58
CA VAL A 180 9.46 2.78 -4.54
C VAL A 180 9.80 1.61 -5.47
N ARG A 181 11.05 1.53 -5.94
CA ARG A 181 11.52 0.43 -6.80
C ARG A 181 11.56 -0.91 -6.07
N GLU A 182 11.92 -0.89 -4.79
CA GLU A 182 11.84 -2.05 -3.91
C GLU A 182 10.39 -2.55 -3.81
N LEU A 183 9.44 -1.64 -3.60
CA LEU A 183 8.01 -1.96 -3.61
C LEU A 183 7.53 -2.48 -4.98
N GLU A 184 8.04 -1.97 -6.10
CA GLU A 184 7.75 -2.53 -7.43
C GLU A 184 8.16 -4.01 -7.52
N GLY A 185 9.31 -4.38 -6.95
CA GLY A 185 9.75 -5.76 -6.83
C GLY A 185 8.82 -6.61 -5.94
N ALA A 186 8.28 -6.02 -4.87
CA ALA A 186 7.36 -6.71 -3.97
C ALA A 186 6.04 -7.13 -4.66
N PHE A 187 5.54 -6.36 -5.63
CA PHE A 187 4.38 -6.77 -6.44
C PHE A 187 4.62 -8.08 -7.21
N VAL A 188 5.84 -8.29 -7.70
CA VAL A 188 6.23 -9.51 -8.41
C VAL A 188 6.29 -10.70 -7.46
N GLY A 189 6.82 -10.48 -6.24
CA GLY A 189 6.96 -11.48 -5.19
C GLY A 189 5.70 -11.76 -4.37
N ALA A 190 4.63 -10.99 -4.53
CA ALA A 190 3.43 -11.05 -3.70
C ALA A 190 2.83 -12.47 -3.63
N PRO A 191 2.20 -12.89 -2.52
CA PRO A 191 1.58 -14.20 -2.42
C PRO A 191 0.31 -14.31 -3.29
N ALA A 192 -0.17 -15.54 -3.49
CA ALA A 192 -1.42 -15.79 -4.19
C ALA A 192 -2.57 -14.98 -3.56
N GLY A 193 -3.38 -14.33 -4.40
CA GLY A 193 -4.36 -13.34 -3.96
C GLY A 193 -3.85 -11.91 -4.10
N TRP A 194 -2.61 -11.59 -3.80
CA TRP A 194 -2.08 -10.22 -3.96
C TRP A 194 -1.32 -10.02 -5.27
N ARG A 195 -1.40 -10.98 -6.17
CA ARG A 195 -0.89 -10.88 -7.55
C ARG A 195 -1.99 -10.40 -8.49
N GLY A 196 -1.59 -9.63 -9.48
CA GLY A 196 -2.42 -9.27 -10.62
C GLY A 196 -2.50 -7.76 -10.84
N PRO A 197 -2.95 -7.36 -12.04
CA PRO A 197 -2.96 -5.95 -12.43
C PRO A 197 -4.15 -5.16 -11.86
N VAL A 198 -5.18 -5.84 -11.32
CA VAL A 198 -6.43 -5.21 -10.90
C VAL A 198 -6.77 -5.62 -9.47
N GLY A 199 -7.26 -4.66 -8.69
CA GLY A 199 -7.76 -4.87 -7.32
C GLY A 199 -6.67 -5.05 -6.28
N VAL A 200 -5.42 -4.73 -6.60
CA VAL A 200 -4.28 -4.74 -5.67
C VAL A 200 -3.65 -3.35 -5.64
N VAL A 201 -3.43 -2.81 -4.45
CA VAL A 201 -2.72 -1.55 -4.22
C VAL A 201 -1.53 -1.79 -3.29
N GLY A 202 -0.40 -1.17 -3.63
CA GLY A 202 0.82 -1.18 -2.85
C GLY A 202 0.95 0.08 -2.03
N LEU A 203 1.34 -0.01 -0.76
CA LEU A 203 1.60 1.13 0.09
C LEU A 203 3.05 1.16 0.54
N LEU A 204 3.76 2.25 0.23
CA LEU A 204 5.03 2.57 0.89
C LEU A 204 4.73 3.44 2.11
N VAL A 205 5.02 2.92 3.31
CA VAL A 205 4.78 3.62 4.58
C VAL A 205 6.10 3.97 5.24
N THR A 206 6.31 5.24 5.57
CA THR A 206 7.54 5.71 6.23
C THR A 206 7.25 6.70 7.35
N GLU A 207 8.21 6.94 8.23
CA GLU A 207 8.05 7.93 9.31
C GLU A 207 8.05 9.38 8.82
N LYS A 208 8.70 9.65 7.68
CA LYS A 208 8.89 11.00 7.16
C LYS A 208 8.02 11.23 5.92
N PRO A 209 7.60 12.48 5.65
CA PRO A 209 6.93 12.83 4.40
C PRO A 209 7.75 12.48 3.15
N ALA A 210 7.05 12.26 2.03
CA ALA A 210 7.66 11.97 0.75
C ALA A 210 8.60 13.10 0.31
N THR A 211 9.78 12.72 -0.17
CA THR A 211 10.67 13.64 -0.88
C THR A 211 10.19 13.86 -2.32
N LYS A 212 10.76 14.85 -3.03
CA LYS A 212 10.50 15.00 -4.47
C LYS A 212 10.85 13.72 -5.24
N GLY A 213 11.98 13.07 -4.90
CA GLY A 213 12.39 11.82 -5.51
C GLY A 213 11.37 10.69 -5.33
N ILE A 214 10.80 10.55 -4.13
CA ILE A 214 9.70 9.60 -3.87
C ILE A 214 8.49 9.92 -4.74
N ARG A 215 8.02 11.19 -4.76
CA ARG A 215 6.85 11.59 -5.56
C ARG A 215 7.05 11.31 -7.05
N ASP A 216 8.22 11.66 -7.56
CA ASP A 216 8.58 11.46 -8.97
C ASP A 216 8.65 9.96 -9.31
N ALA A 217 9.21 9.12 -8.41
CA ALA A 217 9.25 7.67 -8.61
C ALA A 217 7.85 7.04 -8.53
N LEU A 218 7.06 7.41 -7.53
CA LEU A 218 5.69 6.95 -7.34
C LEU A 218 4.83 7.27 -8.58
N GLY A 219 4.98 8.47 -9.14
CA GLY A 219 4.26 8.90 -10.34
C GLY A 219 4.67 8.19 -11.64
N ARG A 220 5.90 7.69 -11.73
CA ARG A 220 6.37 6.90 -12.89
C ARG A 220 6.02 5.42 -12.81
N SER A 221 5.73 4.91 -11.62
CA SER A 221 5.42 3.49 -11.45
C SER A 221 4.15 3.10 -12.21
N THR A 222 4.20 1.94 -12.85
CA THR A 222 3.05 1.38 -13.58
C THR A 222 2.12 0.57 -12.68
N TRP A 223 2.52 0.32 -11.43
CA TRP A 223 1.73 -0.36 -10.41
C TRP A 223 0.80 0.60 -9.66
N PRO A 224 -0.39 0.16 -9.22
CA PRO A 224 -1.26 0.96 -8.36
C PRO A 224 -0.61 1.16 -6.98
N MET A 225 -0.12 2.38 -6.70
CA MET A 225 0.63 2.65 -5.47
C MET A 225 0.17 3.90 -4.71
N GLY A 226 0.30 3.82 -3.39
CA GLY A 226 0.21 4.94 -2.48
C GLY A 226 1.46 5.10 -1.63
N PHE A 227 1.62 6.30 -1.07
CA PHE A 227 2.64 6.62 -0.08
C PHE A 227 1.96 7.16 1.19
N VAL A 228 2.40 6.69 2.35
CA VAL A 228 1.90 7.14 3.65
C VAL A 228 3.08 7.60 4.50
N ALA A 229 2.99 8.82 5.04
CA ALA A 229 3.83 9.22 6.16
C ALA A 229 3.07 8.97 7.45
N CYS A 230 3.57 8.09 8.31
CA CYS A 230 2.98 7.76 9.60
C CYS A 230 4.05 7.92 10.69
N SER A 231 3.81 8.76 11.69
CA SER A 231 4.73 8.89 12.81
C SER A 231 4.77 7.62 13.67
N ARG A 232 5.80 7.51 14.51
CA ARG A 232 5.97 6.37 15.42
C ARG A 232 4.88 6.29 16.49
N GLU A 233 4.18 7.40 16.72
CA GLU A 233 3.05 7.52 17.64
C GLU A 233 1.69 7.22 16.94
N GLY A 234 1.71 6.76 15.68
CA GLY A 234 0.50 6.41 14.95
C GLY A 234 -0.27 7.59 14.38
N ARG A 235 0.42 8.69 14.05
CA ARG A 235 -0.17 9.86 13.39
C ARG A 235 0.12 9.85 11.90
N VAL A 236 -0.91 9.79 11.07
CA VAL A 236 -0.75 9.97 9.63
C VAL A 236 -0.50 11.44 9.33
N GLN A 237 0.60 11.74 8.62
CA GLN A 237 1.06 13.09 8.25
C GLN A 237 0.96 13.36 6.75
N GLN A 238 0.85 12.32 5.93
CA GLN A 238 0.70 12.46 4.49
C GLN A 238 0.11 11.17 3.91
N PHE A 239 -0.72 11.32 2.88
CA PHE A 239 -1.18 10.23 2.05
C PHE A 239 -1.18 10.68 0.59
N LEU A 240 -0.51 9.94 -0.29
CA LEU A 240 -0.42 10.22 -1.73
C LEU A 240 -0.81 8.98 -2.53
N TRP A 241 -1.29 9.19 -3.75
CA TRP A 241 -1.65 8.15 -4.72
C TRP A 241 -1.05 8.49 -6.07
N ASN A 242 -0.59 7.48 -6.81
CA ASN A 242 -0.27 7.65 -8.23
C ASN A 242 -1.51 7.48 -9.12
N GLN A 243 -1.33 7.74 -10.42
CA GLN A 243 -2.40 7.66 -11.40
C GLN A 243 -3.02 6.25 -11.48
N ARG A 244 -2.22 5.20 -11.32
CA ARG A 244 -2.68 3.81 -11.38
C ARG A 244 -3.54 3.43 -10.17
N ALA A 245 -3.18 3.90 -8.98
CA ALA A 245 -4.00 3.76 -7.78
C ALA A 245 -5.34 4.49 -7.91
N ARG A 246 -5.33 5.66 -8.56
CA ARG A 246 -6.56 6.40 -8.86
C ARG A 246 -7.50 5.57 -9.74
N GLU A 247 -6.99 4.97 -10.81
CA GLU A 247 -7.74 4.08 -11.71
C GLU A 247 -8.34 2.84 -11.01
N GLU A 248 -7.74 2.39 -9.89
CA GLU A 248 -8.31 1.34 -9.04
C GLU A 248 -9.54 1.78 -8.21
N GLY A 249 -9.93 3.06 -8.33
CA GLY A 249 -11.06 3.66 -7.62
C GLY A 249 -10.65 4.60 -6.49
N LEU A 250 -9.40 5.07 -6.45
CA LEU A 250 -8.91 6.01 -5.45
C LEU A 250 -8.85 7.46 -5.94
N GLU A 251 -9.36 7.75 -7.15
CA GLU A 251 -9.42 9.08 -7.78
C GLU A 251 -9.94 10.17 -6.84
N GLU A 252 -10.96 9.85 -6.05
CA GLU A 252 -11.70 10.82 -5.23
C GLU A 252 -11.31 10.74 -3.76
N LEU A 253 -10.35 9.89 -3.41
CA LEU A 253 -9.85 9.76 -2.05
C LEU A 253 -8.71 10.76 -1.81
N GLY A 254 -9.05 11.88 -1.19
CA GLY A 254 -8.11 12.89 -0.71
C GLY A 254 -7.80 12.73 0.77
N VAL A 255 -6.81 13.48 1.25
CA VAL A 255 -6.52 13.62 2.68
C VAL A 255 -6.48 15.09 3.03
N THR A 256 -7.21 15.45 4.09
CA THR A 256 -7.25 16.83 4.59
C THR A 256 -6.85 16.86 6.05
N ALA A 257 -6.27 17.99 6.46
CA ALA A 257 -6.04 18.30 7.86
C ALA A 257 -7.35 18.75 8.51
N ARG A 258 -7.72 18.12 9.62
CA ARG A 258 -8.76 18.59 10.53
C ARG A 258 -8.08 19.15 11.77
N HIS A 259 -8.37 20.42 12.09
CA HIS A 259 -7.98 21.00 13.36
C HIS A 259 -8.95 20.51 14.43
N VAL A 260 -8.45 19.80 15.43
CA VAL A 260 -9.21 19.50 16.64
C VAL A 260 -8.88 20.63 17.62
N ASN A 261 -9.87 21.47 17.92
CA ASN A 261 -9.74 22.45 18.98
C ASN A 261 -9.73 21.68 20.29
N GLY A 262 -8.59 21.61 20.97
CA GLY A 262 -8.54 21.12 22.34
C GLY A 262 -9.20 22.13 23.27
N ASP A 263 -9.87 21.65 24.32
CA ASP A 263 -10.57 22.48 25.31
C ASP A 263 -9.62 23.27 26.24
N GLY A 264 -8.37 23.53 25.83
CA GLY A 264 -7.33 24.19 26.63
C GLY A 264 -6.28 24.90 25.77
N GLU A 265 -5.47 25.76 26.41
CA GLU A 265 -4.39 26.60 25.84
C GLU A 265 -3.20 25.81 25.24
N GLY A 266 -3.47 24.74 24.50
CA GLY A 266 -2.50 23.97 23.72
C GLY A 266 -2.58 24.31 22.24
N GLU A 267 -1.47 24.12 21.52
CA GLU A 267 -1.43 24.25 20.06
C GLU A 267 -2.48 23.31 19.42
N PRO A 268 -3.22 23.77 18.38
CA PRO A 268 -4.28 22.99 17.76
C PRO A 268 -3.74 21.67 17.21
N GLU A 269 -4.28 20.55 17.70
CA GLU A 269 -3.88 19.24 17.24
C GLU A 269 -4.45 19.01 15.83
N THR A 270 -3.55 18.88 14.85
CA THR A 270 -3.93 18.64 13.47
C THR A 270 -3.99 17.14 13.22
N GLU A 271 -5.19 16.62 13.00
CA GLU A 271 -5.43 15.22 12.67
C GLU A 271 -5.73 15.09 11.18
N LEU A 272 -5.02 14.21 10.46
CA LEU A 272 -5.38 13.93 9.07
C LEU A 272 -6.59 13.01 9.00
N VAL A 273 -7.58 13.43 8.20
CA VAL A 273 -8.78 12.67 7.91
C VAL A 273 -8.86 12.36 6.42
N LEU A 274 -9.34 11.16 6.09
CA LEU A 274 -9.66 10.84 4.70
C LEU A 274 -10.86 11.66 4.25
N THR A 275 -10.82 12.08 3.00
CA THR A 275 -11.94 12.68 2.32
C THR A 275 -12.27 11.86 1.09
N TRP A 276 -13.55 11.66 0.83
CA TRP A 276 -14.05 11.12 -0.42
C TRP A 276 -14.88 12.18 -1.13
N ARG A 277 -14.51 12.53 -2.37
CA ARG A 277 -15.13 13.65 -3.12
C ARG A 277 -15.15 14.95 -2.30
N GLY A 278 -14.08 15.21 -1.55
CA GLY A 278 -13.97 16.37 -0.66
C GLY A 278 -14.83 16.31 0.62
N LYS A 279 -15.60 15.23 0.84
CA LYS A 279 -16.34 15.02 2.09
C LYS A 279 -15.51 14.16 3.04
N THR A 280 -15.34 14.60 4.28
CA THR A 280 -14.65 13.79 5.30
C THR A 280 -15.36 12.45 5.49
N LEU A 281 -14.60 11.37 5.40
CA LEU A 281 -15.11 10.03 5.72
C LEU A 281 -15.25 9.89 7.24
N PRO A 282 -16.28 9.17 7.73
CA PRO A 282 -16.40 8.89 9.15
C PRO A 282 -15.11 8.21 9.62
N PHE A 283 -14.47 8.87 10.57
CA PHE A 283 -13.23 8.42 11.13
C PHE A 283 -13.57 7.38 12.20
N GLY A 284 -13.05 6.16 12.10
CA GLY A 284 -13.29 5.15 13.12
C GLY A 284 -12.76 5.66 14.47
N SER A 285 -13.65 5.97 15.41
CA SER A 285 -13.26 6.22 16.79
C SER A 285 -12.57 4.96 17.31
N ARG A 286 -11.43 5.11 18.00
CA ARG A 286 -10.87 4.03 18.83
C ARG A 286 -12.04 3.52 19.66
N GLY A 287 -12.40 2.25 19.51
CA GLY A 287 -13.40 1.65 20.37
C GLY A 287 -12.96 1.87 21.81
N GLU A 288 -13.71 2.67 22.55
CA GLU A 288 -13.72 2.57 24.00
C GLU A 288 -14.10 1.11 24.28
N THR A 289 -13.12 0.33 24.72
CA THR A 289 -13.39 -0.97 25.31
C THR A 289 -14.25 -0.70 26.53
N GLY A 290 -15.56 -0.94 26.38
CA GLY A 290 -16.51 -0.90 27.48
C GLY A 290 -15.98 -1.75 28.63
N SER A 291 -15.87 -1.10 29.79
CA SER A 291 -15.63 -1.74 31.08
C SER A 291 -16.74 -2.71 31.44
#